data_AF-A0A251YEW6-F1
#
_entry.id   AF-A0A251YEW6-F1
#
_cell.length_a   1.000
_cell.length_b   1.000
_cell.length_c   1.000
_cell.angle_alpha   90.00
_cell.angle_beta   90.00
_cell.angle_gamma   90.00
#
_symmetry.space_group_name_H-M   'P 1'
#
loop_
_entity.id
_entity.type
_entity.pdbx_description
1 polymer ?
#
loop_
_entity_poly.entity_id
_entity_poly.type
_entity_poly.pdbx_seq_one_letter_code
_entity_poly.pdbx_strand_id
1 'polypeptide(L)'
;MRNAMRAAAMMPAALLTIGLGVTGAVMGSATAAHAQPNYRVCGVFNSATGGLYGTGLVAKIYKDDENNETCSQKIDFMRAYYDQAYPTSSGRLSFVMVTCEVFSTRVGAENGSDLCRDMDVNLIYKYTSKYDAKYPRDAGVSFWHR
;
A
#
# COMPACT_ATOMS: atom_id res chain seq x y z
N MET A 1 -51.09 -1.26 -58.37
CA MET A 1 -52.22 -1.47 -57.45
C MET A 1 -52.01 -0.62 -56.20
N ARG A 2 -53.03 0.18 -55.85
CA ARG A 2 -53.28 0.92 -54.59
C ARG A 2 -52.33 2.10 -54.30
N ASN A 3 -52.78 3.37 -54.39
CA ASN A 3 -53.71 4.09 -53.48
C ASN A 3 -53.25 4.02 -52.02
N ALA A 4 -53.31 5.06 -51.19
CA ALA A 4 -53.84 6.41 -51.32
C ALA A 4 -53.49 7.17 -50.03
N MET A 5 -53.57 8.50 -50.13
CA MET A 5 -54.20 9.41 -49.16
C MET A 5 -53.84 9.33 -47.67
N ARG A 6 -53.21 10.42 -47.22
CA ARG A 6 -53.68 11.33 -46.15
C ARG A 6 -54.90 10.87 -45.33
N ALA A 7 -54.73 10.87 -43.99
CA ALA A 7 -55.64 11.43 -42.98
C ALA A 7 -55.14 10.92 -41.60
N ALA A 8 -54.73 11.80 -40.68
CA ALA A 8 -55.55 12.43 -39.64
C ALA A 8 -55.69 11.58 -38.37
N ALA A 9 -55.77 12.32 -37.25
CA ALA A 9 -56.41 11.97 -35.99
C ALA A 9 -55.59 11.25 -34.88
N MET A 10 -55.45 12.00 -33.79
CA MET A 10 -55.92 11.68 -32.42
C MET A 10 -55.12 10.70 -31.53
N MET A 11 -54.77 11.25 -30.34
CA MET A 11 -54.34 10.68 -29.05
C MET A 11 -55.07 9.36 -28.64
N PRO A 12 -54.64 8.53 -27.64
CA PRO A 12 -53.93 8.87 -26.39
C PRO A 12 -52.96 7.81 -25.78
N ALA A 13 -52.34 8.18 -24.65
CA ALA A 13 -51.94 7.36 -23.49
C ALA A 13 -51.00 6.14 -23.65
N ALA A 14 -49.84 6.20 -22.98
CA ALA A 14 -49.40 5.15 -22.05
C ALA A 14 -48.20 5.63 -21.22
N LEU A 15 -48.32 5.47 -19.89
CA LEU A 15 -47.27 5.68 -18.88
C LEU A 15 -46.09 4.72 -19.06
N LEU A 16 -44.88 5.13 -18.66
CA LEU A 16 -43.85 4.31 -18.02
C LEU A 16 -42.84 5.23 -17.31
N THR A 17 -42.99 5.42 -15.99
CA THR A 17 -42.19 4.80 -14.91
C THR A 17 -40.75 5.33 -14.76
N ILE A 18 -40.58 6.16 -13.72
CA ILE A 18 -39.49 6.23 -12.73
C ILE A 18 -38.11 5.74 -13.20
N GLY A 19 -37.24 6.68 -13.57
CA GLY A 19 -35.80 6.49 -13.41
C GLY A 19 -35.39 6.97 -12.02
N LEU A 20 -35.08 6.05 -11.10
CA LEU A 20 -34.31 6.39 -9.90
C LEU A 20 -33.00 7.00 -10.39
N GLY A 21 -32.87 8.32 -10.21
CA GLY A 21 -31.58 8.99 -10.33
C GLY A 21 -30.68 8.37 -9.27
N VAL A 22 -29.77 7.50 -9.69
CA VAL A 22 -28.67 7.03 -8.87
C VAL A 22 -27.85 8.28 -8.58
N THR A 23 -28.09 8.92 -7.44
CA THR A 23 -27.13 9.81 -6.79
C THR A 23 -25.99 8.91 -6.31
N GLY A 24 -25.23 8.42 -7.28
CA GLY A 24 -23.88 7.94 -7.03
C GLY A 24 -23.15 9.16 -6.52
N ALA A 25 -22.99 9.23 -5.20
CA ALA A 25 -21.88 9.96 -4.62
C ALA A 25 -20.65 9.48 -5.40
N VAL A 26 -20.19 10.30 -6.34
CA VAL A 26 -18.80 10.32 -6.75
C VAL A 26 -18.07 10.61 -5.45
N MET A 27 -17.76 9.53 -4.73
CA MET A 27 -16.68 9.53 -3.78
C MET A 27 -15.49 9.94 -4.62
N GLY A 28 -15.19 11.23 -4.57
CA GLY A 28 -13.96 11.78 -5.14
C GLY A 28 -12.87 10.83 -4.69
N SER A 29 -12.12 10.33 -5.66
CA SER A 29 -10.93 9.53 -5.41
C SER A 29 -10.21 10.17 -4.25
N ALA A 30 -10.25 9.51 -3.08
CA ALA A 30 -9.25 9.79 -2.07
C ALA A 30 -7.95 9.60 -2.83
N THR A 31 -7.27 10.70 -3.12
CA THR A 31 -5.95 10.68 -3.73
C THR A 31 -5.15 9.77 -2.82
N ALA A 32 -4.93 8.53 -3.26
CA ALA A 32 -4.04 7.60 -2.60
C ALA A 32 -2.74 8.39 -2.47
N ALA A 33 -2.45 8.83 -1.26
CA ALA A 33 -1.35 9.72 -0.97
C ALA A 33 -0.09 9.06 -1.52
N HIS A 34 0.44 9.66 -2.59
CA HIS A 34 1.73 9.42 -3.18
C HIS A 34 2.18 7.97 -3.21
N ALA A 35 1.52 7.16 -4.04
CA ALA A 35 2.15 5.91 -4.43
C ALA A 35 3.51 6.21 -5.07
N GLN A 36 4.56 5.51 -4.67
CA GLN A 36 5.91 5.66 -5.24
C GLN A 36 6.14 4.56 -6.27
N PRO A 37 5.61 4.70 -7.52
CA PRO A 37 5.34 3.56 -8.40
C PRO A 37 6.60 2.81 -8.82
N ASN A 38 7.74 3.50 -8.87
CA ASN A 38 9.03 2.96 -9.30
C ASN A 38 9.85 2.30 -8.18
N TYR A 39 9.33 2.31 -6.95
CA TYR A 39 10.03 1.79 -5.80
C TYR A 39 9.26 0.66 -5.13
N ARG A 40 9.99 -0.22 -4.48
CA ARG A 40 9.50 -1.27 -3.60
C ARG A 40 10.28 -1.22 -2.30
N VAL A 41 9.75 -1.91 -1.30
CA VAL A 41 10.47 -2.12 -0.05
C VAL A 41 10.55 -3.59 0.28
N CYS A 42 11.63 -3.94 0.96
CA CYS A 42 11.75 -5.17 1.70
C CYS A 42 12.33 -4.93 3.07
N GLY A 43 11.98 -5.83 3.97
CA GLY A 43 12.33 -5.65 5.36
C GLY A 43 12.18 -6.93 6.14
N VAL A 44 12.67 -6.85 7.36
CA VAL A 44 12.67 -7.92 8.34
C VAL A 44 12.17 -7.38 9.67
N PHE A 45 11.47 -8.21 10.42
CA PHE A 45 10.91 -7.86 11.71
C PHE A 45 10.85 -9.07 12.63
N ASN A 46 10.79 -8.83 13.93
CA ASN A 46 10.80 -9.91 14.91
C ASN A 46 9.40 -10.50 15.15
N SER A 47 8.43 -9.63 15.45
CA SER A 47 7.12 -10.03 15.93
C SER A 47 6.04 -9.18 15.28
N ALA A 48 4.82 -9.69 15.19
CA ALA A 48 3.69 -8.91 14.69
C ALA A 48 2.36 -9.45 15.21
N THR A 49 1.31 -8.63 15.10
CA THR A 49 -0.08 -8.97 15.39
C THR A 49 -0.91 -8.92 14.12
N GLY A 50 -1.92 -9.80 13.98
CA GLY A 50 -2.94 -9.68 12.93
C GLY A 50 -2.46 -9.74 11.47
N GLY A 51 -1.33 -10.39 11.18
CA GLY A 51 -0.79 -10.47 9.80
C GLY A 51 -0.14 -9.18 9.28
N LEU A 52 0.14 -8.23 10.19
CA LEU A 52 0.75 -6.95 9.91
C LEU A 52 2.28 -7.02 10.08
N TYR A 53 2.99 -5.92 9.89
CA TYR A 53 4.44 -5.85 10.07
C TYR A 53 4.75 -5.18 11.40
N GLY A 54 5.49 -5.84 12.28
CA GLY A 54 6.00 -5.21 13.51
C GLY A 54 7.32 -4.47 13.28
N THR A 55 7.93 -3.98 14.35
CA THR A 55 9.13 -3.13 14.33
C THR A 55 10.31 -3.90 13.75
N GLY A 56 11.11 -3.23 12.92
CA GLY A 56 12.11 -3.92 12.11
C GLY A 56 13.10 -3.04 11.37
N LEU A 57 13.74 -3.66 10.38
CA LEU A 57 14.62 -3.01 9.41
C LEU A 57 13.98 -3.08 8.01
N VAL A 58 14.10 -2.00 7.25
CA VAL A 58 13.51 -1.89 5.90
C VAL A 58 14.48 -1.18 4.96
N ALA A 59 14.47 -1.59 3.70
CA ALA A 59 15.17 -0.92 2.62
C ALA A 59 14.22 -0.59 1.48
N LYS A 60 14.45 0.56 0.86
CA LYS A 60 13.80 0.98 -0.38
C LYS A 60 14.67 0.62 -1.56
N ILE A 61 14.09 0.01 -2.57
CA ILE A 61 14.78 -0.47 -3.78
C ILE A 61 13.96 -0.13 -5.01
N TYR A 62 14.57 -0.21 -6.20
CA TYR A 62 13.84 -0.04 -7.44
C TYR A 62 12.93 -1.25 -7.73
N LYS A 63 11.81 -1.01 -8.41
CA LYS A 63 10.82 -2.06 -8.73
C LYS A 63 11.30 -3.09 -9.75
N ASP A 64 12.29 -2.72 -10.55
CA ASP A 64 12.88 -3.50 -11.64
C ASP A 64 14.06 -4.37 -11.16
N ASP A 65 14.18 -4.57 -9.84
CA ASP A 65 15.07 -5.56 -9.24
C ASP A 65 14.72 -6.96 -9.77
N GLU A 66 15.40 -7.38 -10.84
CA GLU A 66 15.19 -8.67 -11.49
C GLU A 66 15.34 -9.80 -10.47
N ASN A 67 14.37 -10.71 -10.45
CA ASN A 67 14.32 -11.84 -9.51
C ASN A 67 14.41 -11.45 -8.01
N ASN A 68 14.18 -10.18 -7.67
CA ASN A 68 14.28 -9.65 -6.30
C ASN A 68 15.69 -9.85 -5.69
N GLU A 69 16.75 -9.82 -6.51
CA GLU A 69 18.11 -10.12 -6.08
C GLU A 69 18.62 -9.12 -5.02
N THR A 70 18.55 -7.82 -5.32
CA THR A 70 18.96 -6.75 -4.39
C THR A 70 18.16 -6.85 -3.10
N CYS A 71 16.86 -7.11 -3.23
CA CYS A 71 15.96 -7.24 -2.11
C CYS A 71 16.34 -8.41 -1.19
N SER A 72 16.67 -9.56 -1.78
CA SER A 72 17.06 -10.77 -1.05
C SER A 72 18.40 -10.56 -0.32
N GLN A 73 19.39 -9.98 -1.01
CA GLN A 73 20.68 -9.63 -0.40
C GLN A 73 20.53 -8.68 0.79
N LYS A 74 19.65 -7.68 0.67
CA LYS A 74 19.36 -6.75 1.77
C LYS A 74 18.66 -7.44 2.93
N ILE A 75 17.72 -8.36 2.67
CA ILE A 75 17.07 -9.16 3.72
C ILE A 75 18.10 -9.97 4.49
N ASP A 76 19.02 -10.65 3.79
CA ASP A 76 20.05 -11.47 4.44
C ASP A 76 20.98 -10.62 5.30
N PHE A 77 21.41 -9.46 4.78
CA PHE A 77 22.16 -8.48 5.56
C PHE A 77 21.38 -8.03 6.80
N MET A 78 20.13 -7.59 6.64
CA MET A 78 19.31 -7.11 7.76
C MET A 78 19.06 -8.19 8.81
N ARG A 79 18.97 -9.47 8.42
CA ARG A 79 18.86 -10.60 9.36
C ARG A 79 20.14 -10.81 10.15
N ALA A 80 21.28 -10.82 9.46
CA ALA A 80 22.59 -11.05 10.06
C ALA A 80 22.97 -9.98 11.09
N TYR A 81 22.51 -8.75 10.86
CA TYR A 81 22.86 -7.58 11.69
C TYR A 81 21.67 -7.01 12.48
N TYR A 82 20.58 -7.77 12.60
CA TYR A 82 19.36 -7.28 13.25
C TYR A 82 19.59 -6.91 14.72
N ASP A 83 20.39 -7.71 15.43
CA ASP A 83 20.70 -7.52 16.84
C ASP A 83 21.53 -6.25 17.09
N GLN A 84 22.29 -5.78 16.10
CA GLN A 84 22.97 -4.48 16.17
C GLN A 84 21.99 -3.31 16.09
N ALA A 85 20.91 -3.44 15.32
CA ALA A 85 19.85 -2.43 15.25
C ALA A 85 18.91 -2.49 16.47
N TYR A 86 18.63 -3.70 16.96
CA TYR A 86 17.72 -4.01 18.05
C TYR A 86 18.36 -5.05 18.98
N PRO A 87 19.14 -4.61 20.00
CA PRO A 87 19.84 -5.51 20.91
C PRO A 87 18.91 -6.56 21.51
N THR A 88 19.39 -7.80 21.62
CA THR A 88 18.66 -8.95 22.17
C THR A 88 17.44 -9.41 21.36
N SER A 89 17.32 -9.00 20.10
CA SER A 89 16.22 -9.34 19.18
C SER A 89 16.75 -9.98 17.88
N SER A 90 15.86 -10.61 17.09
CA SER A 90 16.19 -11.13 15.75
C SER A 90 15.07 -10.86 14.74
N GLY A 91 15.45 -10.59 13.49
CA GLY A 91 14.52 -10.31 12.38
C GLY A 91 14.07 -11.58 11.66
N ARG A 92 13.19 -12.37 12.28
CA ARG A 92 12.82 -13.71 11.79
C ARG A 92 11.83 -13.67 10.64
N LEU A 93 10.92 -12.71 10.65
CA LEU A 93 9.89 -12.51 9.65
C LEU A 93 10.38 -11.53 8.58
N SER A 94 9.83 -11.61 7.37
CA SER A 94 10.24 -10.75 6.26
C SER A 94 9.09 -10.46 5.30
N PHE A 95 9.22 -9.36 4.56
CA PHE A 95 8.40 -9.05 3.39
C PHE A 95 9.32 -8.68 2.22
N VAL A 96 8.91 -9.07 1.02
CA VAL A 96 9.71 -8.96 -0.21
C VAL A 96 8.92 -8.14 -1.22
N MET A 97 9.57 -7.12 -1.80
CA MET A 97 9.06 -6.36 -2.94
C MET A 97 7.63 -5.83 -2.77
N VAL A 98 7.28 -5.37 -1.57
CA VAL A 98 5.96 -4.76 -1.34
C VAL A 98 5.97 -3.30 -1.76
N THR A 99 4.80 -2.77 -2.11
CA THR A 99 4.68 -1.35 -2.43
C THR A 99 4.79 -0.50 -1.16
N CYS A 100 5.12 0.77 -1.33
CA CYS A 100 5.26 1.72 -0.23
C CYS A 100 3.94 1.95 0.54
N GLU A 101 2.82 1.90 -0.17
CA GLU A 101 1.49 2.06 0.42
C GLU A 101 1.12 0.82 1.25
N VAL A 102 1.44 -0.38 0.75
CA VAL A 102 1.26 -1.63 1.50
C VAL A 102 2.14 -1.64 2.75
N PHE A 103 3.40 -1.24 2.64
CA PHE A 103 4.30 -1.14 3.79
C PHE A 103 3.76 -0.16 4.84
N SER A 104 3.48 1.09 4.46
CA SER A 104 3.01 2.14 5.37
C SER A 104 1.70 1.73 6.07
N THR A 105 0.78 1.11 5.32
CA THR A 105 -0.46 0.56 5.88
C THR A 105 -0.18 -0.55 6.90
N ARG A 106 0.70 -1.51 6.56
CA ARG A 106 0.97 -2.68 7.39
C ARG A 106 1.84 -2.42 8.61
N VAL A 107 2.54 -1.29 8.69
CA VAL A 107 3.19 -0.82 9.93
C VAL A 107 2.31 0.11 10.75
N GLY A 108 1.17 0.53 10.19
CA GLY A 108 0.17 1.31 10.90
C GLY A 108 0.39 2.81 10.86
N ALA A 109 1.05 3.31 9.82
CA ALA A 109 1.17 4.75 9.57
C ALA A 109 -0.22 5.41 9.50
N GLU A 110 -0.29 6.67 9.89
CA GLU A 110 -1.54 7.43 9.83
C GLU A 110 -2.06 7.53 8.39
N ASN A 111 -3.37 7.67 8.24
CA ASN A 111 -4.03 7.70 6.93
C ASN A 111 -3.38 8.78 6.03
N GLY A 112 -2.70 8.34 4.98
CA GLY A 112 -2.04 9.21 4.00
C GLY A 112 -0.54 9.46 4.23
N SER A 113 0.05 8.91 5.30
CA SER A 113 1.50 8.94 5.51
C SER A 113 2.18 7.86 4.65
N ASP A 114 3.10 8.28 3.78
CA ASP A 114 3.99 7.38 3.03
C ASP A 114 5.40 7.45 3.62
N LEU A 115 5.73 6.47 4.47
CA LEU A 115 7.03 6.38 5.13
C LEU A 115 8.19 6.18 4.16
N CYS A 116 7.94 5.71 2.94
CA CYS A 116 8.99 5.60 1.92
C CYS A 116 9.49 6.96 1.43
N ARG A 117 8.79 8.07 1.69
CA ARG A 117 9.25 9.41 1.28
C ARG A 117 10.44 9.88 2.09
N ASP A 118 10.57 9.38 3.31
CA ASP A 118 11.67 9.68 4.23
C ASP A 118 12.85 8.71 4.06
N MET A 119 12.83 7.90 2.99
CA MET A 119 13.82 6.88 2.70
C MET A 119 14.48 7.11 1.34
N ASP A 120 15.80 7.14 1.36
CA ASP A 120 16.64 7.01 0.18
C ASP A 120 16.73 5.56 -0.31
N VAL A 121 16.87 5.42 -1.63
CA VAL A 121 17.02 4.12 -2.30
C VAL A 121 18.35 3.48 -1.90
N ASN A 122 18.32 2.16 -1.73
CA ASN A 122 19.44 1.31 -1.36
C ASN A 122 20.05 1.57 0.02
N LEU A 123 19.42 2.36 0.88
CA LEU A 123 19.79 2.47 2.30
C LEU A 123 18.86 1.64 3.18
N ILE A 124 19.32 1.33 4.39
CA ILE A 124 18.58 0.54 5.38
C ILE A 124 18.18 1.44 6.55
N TYR A 125 16.90 1.39 6.89
CA TYR A 125 16.27 2.17 7.94
C TYR A 125 15.76 1.26 9.04
N LYS A 126 15.82 1.73 10.28
CA LYS A 126 14.99 1.22 11.37
C LYS A 126 13.58 1.75 11.19
N TYR A 127 12.58 0.90 11.36
CA TYR A 127 11.20 1.33 11.38
C TYR A 127 10.46 0.79 12.60
N THR A 128 9.56 1.59 13.15
CA THR A 128 8.66 1.21 14.25
C THR A 128 7.27 0.89 13.72
N SER A 129 6.51 0.11 14.47
CA SER A 129 5.14 -0.27 14.12
C SER A 129 4.26 -0.44 15.34
N LYS A 130 3.00 -0.02 15.24
CA LYS A 130 2.00 -0.18 16.30
C LYS A 130 1.52 -1.62 16.42
N TYR A 131 1.86 -2.44 15.43
CA TYR A 131 1.50 -3.85 15.35
C TYR A 131 2.60 -4.78 15.81
N ASP A 132 3.74 -4.26 16.30
CA ASP A 132 4.74 -5.07 16.98
C ASP A 132 4.12 -5.74 18.22
N ALA A 133 4.29 -7.05 18.36
CA ALA A 133 3.65 -7.81 19.44
C ALA A 133 4.35 -7.64 20.79
N LYS A 134 5.61 -7.16 20.80
CA LYS A 134 6.42 -7.05 22.01
C LYS A 134 6.63 -5.60 22.45
N TYR A 135 6.88 -4.71 21.51
CA TYR A 135 7.20 -3.30 21.74
C TYR A 135 6.48 -2.39 20.73
N PRO A 136 5.13 -2.30 20.78
CA PRO A 136 4.37 -1.46 19.86
C PRO A 136 4.73 0.03 20.02
N ARG A 137 4.89 0.73 18.91
CA ARG A 137 5.15 2.18 18.84
C ARG A 137 4.52 2.78 17.59
N ASP A 138 4.30 4.08 17.58
CA ASP A 138 3.80 4.74 16.36
C ASP A 138 4.73 4.48 15.18
N ALA A 139 4.14 4.37 13.99
CA ALA A 139 4.89 4.03 12.80
C ALA A 139 5.81 5.18 12.41
N GLY A 140 7.07 4.85 12.15
CA GLY A 140 8.08 5.82 11.77
C GLY A 140 9.31 5.12 11.21
N VAL A 141 10.18 5.90 10.55
CA VAL A 141 11.45 5.41 9.99
C VAL A 141 12.60 6.30 10.45
N SER A 142 13.78 5.71 10.59
CA SER A 142 15.01 6.41 10.93
C SER A 142 16.20 5.71 10.27
N PHE A 143 17.14 6.48 9.73
CA PHE A 143 18.32 5.93 9.05
C PHE A 143 19.13 5.05 10.01
N TRP A 144 19.66 3.94 9.49
CA TRP A 144 20.51 3.03 10.26
C TRP A 144 21.81 2.67 9.54
N HIS A 145 21.74 2.25 8.28
CA HIS A 145 22.90 1.73 7.56
C HIS A 145 22.85 1.99 6.05
N ARG A 146 24.02 1.96 5.40
CA ARG A 146 24.20 2.07 3.95
C ARG A 146 24.63 0.75 3.36
#